data_AF-A0A1A7WK13-F1
#
_entry.id   AF-A0A1A7WK13-F1
#
_cell.length_a   1.000
_cell.length_b   1.000
_cell.length_c   1.000
_cell.angle_alpha   90.00
_cell.angle_beta   90.00
_cell.angle_gamma   90.00
#
_symmetry.space_group_name_H-M   'P 1'
#
loop_
_entity.id
_entity.type
_entity.pdbx_description
1 polymer ?
#
loop_
_entity_poly.entity_id
_entity_poly.type
_entity_poly.pdbx_seq_one_letter_code
_entity_poly.pdbx_strand_id
1 'polypeptide(L)'
;LGQKRFLLDPSADATQPPSPFGYRWTVPVRWHSVKNNKNMMIMFDKSSTDLVISNYSSAADGLLKVNKDHIGFYRVNHEDYMWTSISDQLLTNHSVFD
;
A
#
# COMPACT_ATOMS: atom_id res chain seq x y z
N LEU A 1 3.92 0.82 7.75
CA LEU A 1 2.72 0.38 7.01
C LEU A 1 1.90 -0.50 7.92
N GLY A 2 0.66 -0.14 8.20
CA GLY A 2 -0.28 -0.99 8.93
C GLY A 2 -1.23 -1.74 7.97
N GLN A 3 -1.84 -2.82 8.45
CA GLN A 3 -2.93 -3.51 7.74
C GLN A 3 -4.22 -3.45 8.57
N LYS A 4 -5.36 -3.32 7.88
CA LYS A 4 -6.69 -3.40 8.47
C LYS A 4 -7.68 -3.97 7.47
N ARG A 5 -8.74 -4.62 7.98
CA ARG A 5 -9.89 -5.03 7.16
C ARG A 5 -10.51 -3.81 6.49
N PHE A 6 -10.70 -3.90 5.17
CA PHE A 6 -11.47 -2.92 4.43
C PHE A 6 -12.96 -3.27 4.50
N LEU A 7 -13.79 -2.31 4.90
CA LEU A 7 -15.24 -2.39 4.89
C LEU A 7 -15.81 -1.16 4.16
N LEU A 8 -16.84 -1.38 3.35
CA LEU A 8 -17.55 -0.28 2.68
C LEU A 8 -18.39 0.54 3.66
N ASP A 9 -19.01 -0.13 4.63
CA ASP A 9 -19.75 0.49 5.71
C ASP A 9 -18.80 0.83 6.87
N PRO A 10 -18.55 2.12 7.18
CA PRO A 10 -17.68 2.52 8.29
C PRO A 10 -18.30 2.26 9.66
N SER A 11 -19.61 2.02 9.74
CA SER A 11 -20.33 1.73 10.98
C SER A 11 -20.39 0.22 11.31
N ALA A 12 -20.01 -0.64 10.36
CA ALA A 12 -20.02 -2.09 10.55
C ALA A 12 -18.93 -2.55 11.52
N ASP A 13 -19.24 -3.58 12.32
CA ASP A 13 -18.26 -4.20 13.23
C ASP A 13 -17.21 -4.98 12.43
N ALA A 14 -15.99 -4.44 12.40
CA ALA A 14 -14.85 -5.03 11.71
C ALA A 14 -14.43 -6.40 12.23
N THR A 15 -14.87 -6.79 13.42
CA THR A 15 -14.57 -8.08 14.05
C THR A 15 -15.57 -9.19 13.67
N GLN A 16 -16.65 -8.86 12.94
CA GLN A 16 -17.75 -9.80 12.65
C GLN A 16 -17.85 -10.24 11.19
N PRO A 17 -18.24 -11.51 10.93
CA PRO A 17 -18.32 -12.62 11.91
C PRO A 17 -16.92 -12.95 12.48
N PRO A 18 -16.80 -13.71 13.59
CA PRO A 18 -15.51 -14.02 14.17
C PRO A 18 -14.61 -14.76 13.16
N SER A 19 -13.37 -14.33 13.04
CA SER A 19 -12.36 -14.97 12.18
C SER A 19 -11.26 -15.57 13.06
N PRO A 20 -10.81 -16.81 12.81
CA PRO A 20 -9.69 -17.41 13.56
C PRO A 20 -8.37 -16.64 13.38
N PHE A 21 -8.28 -15.78 12.37
CA PHE A 21 -7.12 -14.93 12.11
C PHE A 21 -7.36 -13.45 12.44
N GLY A 22 -8.51 -13.11 13.04
CA GLY A 22 -8.84 -11.74 13.44
C GLY A 22 -8.79 -10.73 12.29
N TYR A 23 -9.10 -11.18 11.06
CA TYR A 23 -8.98 -10.36 9.85
C TYR A 23 -7.59 -9.73 9.66
N ARG A 24 -6.55 -10.55 9.87
CA ARG A 24 -5.16 -10.25 9.49
C ARG A 24 -4.69 -11.25 8.45
N TRP A 25 -3.86 -10.78 7.53
CA TRP A 25 -3.38 -11.56 6.40
C TRP A 25 -1.85 -11.50 6.33
N THR A 26 -1.23 -12.60 5.90
CA THR A 26 0.15 -12.59 5.45
C THR A 26 0.14 -12.21 3.97
N VAL A 27 0.60 -10.99 3.65
CA VAL A 27 0.43 -10.37 2.32
C VAL A 27 1.80 -10.12 1.68
N PRO A 28 2.03 -10.57 0.42
CA PRO A 28 3.20 -10.14 -0.33
C PRO A 28 3.02 -8.68 -0.79
N VAL A 29 3.74 -7.76 -0.17
CA VAL A 29 3.71 -6.34 -0.51
C VAL A 29 4.78 -6.06 -1.55
N ARG A 30 4.36 -5.83 -2.79
CA ARG A 30 5.22 -5.33 -3.87
C ARG A 30 5.17 -3.82 -3.93
N TRP A 31 6.33 -3.18 -4.06
CA TRP A 31 6.42 -1.74 -4.23
C TRP A 31 7.48 -1.36 -5.27
N HIS A 32 7.23 -0.24 -5.93
CA HIS A 32 8.10 0.33 -6.94
C HIS A 32 8.23 1.84 -6.71
N SER A 33 9.45 2.35 -6.71
CA SER A 33 9.71 3.79 -6.63
C SER A 33 9.91 4.40 -8.00
N VAL A 34 9.20 5.48 -8.28
CA VAL A 34 9.13 6.08 -9.62
C VAL A 34 10.45 6.72 -10.04
N LYS A 35 11.14 7.41 -9.13
CA LYS A 35 12.31 8.23 -9.49
C LYS A 35 13.53 7.40 -9.86
N ASN A 36 13.73 6.26 -9.21
CA ASN A 36 14.94 5.43 -9.37
C ASN A 36 14.66 3.97 -9.71
N ASN A 37 13.41 3.63 -10.04
CA ASN A 37 13.02 2.31 -10.53
C ASN A 37 13.41 1.15 -9.60
N LYS A 38 13.49 1.37 -8.28
CA LYS A 38 13.64 0.26 -7.34
C LYS A 38 12.33 -0.53 -7.38
N ASN A 39 12.44 -1.85 -7.43
CA ASN A 39 11.30 -2.76 -7.37
C ASN A 39 11.63 -3.85 -6.36
N MET A 40 10.81 -3.95 -5.32
CA MET A 40 11.06 -4.85 -4.20
C MET A 40 9.76 -5.52 -3.76
N MET A 41 9.91 -6.69 -3.15
CA MET A 41 8.83 -7.40 -2.49
C MET A 41 9.22 -7.71 -1.06
N ILE A 42 8.29 -7.51 -0.14
CA ILE A 42 8.44 -7.88 1.26
C ILE A 42 7.16 -8.55 1.75
N MET A 43 7.31 -9.60 2.56
CA MET A 43 6.17 -10.26 3.18
C MET A 43 5.73 -9.48 4.41
N PHE A 44 4.48 -9.01 4.42
CA PHE A 44 3.84 -8.46 5.62
C PHE A 44 3.14 -9.62 6.34
N ASP A 45 3.76 -10.15 7.38
CA ASP A 45 3.18 -11.26 8.15
C ASP A 45 1.97 -10.81 8.99
N LYS A 46 0.93 -11.65 9.06
CA LYS A 46 -0.27 -11.40 9.88
C LYS A 46 0.03 -11.17 11.37
N SER A 47 1.14 -11.69 11.89
CA SER A 47 1.57 -11.52 13.28
C SER A 47 2.25 -10.17 13.53
N SER A 48 2.76 -9.51 12.50
CA SER A 48 3.42 -8.20 12.63
C SER A 48 2.39 -7.09 12.85
N THR A 49 2.67 -6.13 13.72
CA THR A 49 1.82 -4.94 13.87
C THR A 49 1.96 -4.03 12.66
N ASP A 50 3.20 -3.81 12.26
CA ASP A 50 3.60 -2.92 11.19
C ASP A 50 4.68 -3.55 10.31
N LEU A 51 4.74 -3.06 9.09
CA LEU A 51 5.79 -3.34 8.12
C LEU A 51 6.58 -2.06 7.82
N VAL A 52 7.91 -2.14 7.91
CA VAL A 52 8.83 -1.06 7.55
C VAL A 52 9.48 -1.36 6.21
N ILE A 53 9.42 -0.41 5.27
CA ILE A 53 10.17 -0.49 4.02
C ILE A 53 11.53 0.19 4.24
N SER A 54 12.53 -0.60 4.63
CA SER A 54 13.84 -0.08 5.04
C SER A 54 14.70 0.48 3.91
N ASN A 55 14.42 0.14 2.65
CA ASN A 55 15.19 0.59 1.47
C ASN A 55 14.47 1.68 0.65
N TYR A 56 13.60 2.46 1.31
CA TYR A 56 12.83 3.55 0.71
C TYR A 56 13.07 4.88 1.44
N SER A 57 13.27 5.94 0.66
CA SER A 57 13.26 7.33 1.12
C SER A 57 12.51 8.18 0.11
N SER A 58 11.48 8.92 0.53
CA SER A 58 10.69 9.78 -0.37
C SER A 58 11.55 10.83 -1.08
N ALA A 59 12.57 11.38 -0.42
CA ALA A 59 13.48 12.37 -1.00
C ALA A 59 14.36 11.77 -2.13
N ALA A 60 14.87 10.56 -1.92
CA ALA A 60 15.77 9.90 -2.87
C ALA A 60 15.00 9.16 -3.99
N ASP A 61 13.90 8.50 -3.63
CA ASP A 61 13.19 7.51 -4.45
C ASP A 61 11.87 8.07 -5.03
N GLY A 62 11.40 9.21 -4.54
CA GLY A 62 10.19 9.88 -5.02
C GLY A 62 8.91 9.13 -4.67
N LEU A 63 7.90 9.22 -5.55
CA LEU A 63 6.61 8.54 -5.38
C LEU A 63 6.78 7.03 -5.29
N LEU A 64 6.08 6.43 -4.32
CA LEU A 64 6.03 4.99 -4.09
C LEU A 64 4.72 4.41 -4.62
N LYS A 65 4.81 3.55 -5.63
CA LYS A 65 3.68 2.73 -6.11
C LYS A 65 3.68 1.42 -5.35
N VAL A 66 2.63 1.16 -4.59
CA VAL A 66 2.45 -0.11 -3.89
C VAL A 66 1.35 -0.90 -4.60
N ASN A 67 1.50 -2.22 -4.68
CA ASN A 67 0.56 -3.11 -5.37
C ASN A 67 0.40 -2.78 -6.87
N LYS A 68 1.53 -2.66 -7.58
CA LYS A 68 1.54 -2.41 -9.04
C LYS A 68 0.63 -3.43 -9.76
N ASP A 69 -0.11 -2.94 -10.75
CA ASP A 69 -1.09 -3.68 -11.57
C ASP A 69 -2.20 -4.38 -10.76
N HIS A 70 -2.39 -3.96 -9.50
CA HIS A 70 -3.35 -4.52 -8.55
C HIS A 70 -3.24 -6.05 -8.40
N ILE A 71 -2.05 -6.62 -8.57
CA ILE A 71 -1.80 -8.08 -8.52
C ILE A 71 -2.18 -8.67 -7.16
N GLY A 72 -1.93 -7.95 -6.07
CA GLY A 72 -2.31 -8.34 -4.72
C GLY A 72 -3.76 -8.02 -4.42
N PHE A 73 -4.46 -8.93 -3.75
CA PHE A 73 -5.86 -8.77 -3.34
C PHE A 73 -6.01 -7.87 -2.10
N TYR A 74 -5.64 -6.60 -2.23
CA TYR A 74 -5.77 -5.59 -1.18
C TYR A 74 -5.85 -4.20 -1.79
N ARG A 75 -6.28 -3.21 -0.99
CA ARG A 75 -6.25 -1.79 -1.35
C ARG A 75 -5.09 -1.11 -0.66
N VAL A 76 -4.54 -0.08 -1.30
CA VAL A 76 -3.52 0.79 -0.70
C VAL A 76 -4.18 2.13 -0.39
N ASN A 77 -3.95 2.64 0.82
CA ASN A 77 -4.31 4.00 1.16
C ASN A 77 -3.03 4.77 1.52
N HIS A 78 -2.90 5.97 0.99
CA HIS A 78 -1.78 6.86 1.25
C HIS A 78 -2.21 8.05 2.11
N GLU A 79 -1.25 8.73 2.71
CA GLU A 79 -1.47 10.04 3.34
C GLU A 79 -1.82 11.09 2.27
N ASP A 80 -2.51 12.16 2.68
CA ASP A 80 -3.06 13.16 1.75
C ASP A 80 -1.99 13.76 0.81
N TYR A 81 -0.78 14.05 1.33
CA TYR A 81 0.29 14.62 0.51
C TYR A 81 0.75 13.68 -0.62
N MET A 82 0.68 12.37 -0.41
CA MET A 82 1.00 11.38 -1.44
C MET A 82 -0.10 11.32 -2.48
N TRP A 83 -1.38 11.38 -2.08
CA TRP A 83 -2.49 11.46 -3.02
C TRP A 83 -2.43 12.73 -3.87
N THR A 84 -2.11 13.88 -3.28
CA THR A 84 -1.84 15.12 -4.02
C THR A 84 -0.71 14.94 -5.02
N SER A 85 0.42 14.37 -4.59
CA SER A 85 1.57 14.14 -5.47
C SER A 85 1.26 13.17 -6.62
N ILE A 86 0.44 12.14 -6.37
CA ILE A 86 -0.06 11.23 -7.41
C ILE A 86 -0.96 11.99 -8.40
N SER A 87 -1.90 12.80 -7.89
CA SER A 87 -2.79 13.63 -8.72
C SER A 87 -2.00 14.57 -9.64
N ASP A 88 -1.02 15.28 -9.09
CA ASP A 88 -0.16 16.20 -9.85
C ASP A 88 0.67 15.47 -10.91
N GLN A 89 1.19 14.28 -10.58
CA GLN A 89 1.91 13.45 -11.54
C GLN A 89 1.01 12.99 -12.69
N LEU A 90 -0.25 12.61 -12.40
CA LEU A 90 -1.22 12.22 -13.43
C LEU A 90 -1.59 13.40 -14.34
N LEU A 91 -1.76 14.60 -13.79
CA LEU A 91 -2.03 15.83 -14.56
C LEU A 91 -0.83 16.22 -15.43
N THR A 92 0.39 16.05 -14.92
CA THR A 92 1.64 16.43 -15.62
C THR A 92 1.99 15.43 -16.71
N ASN A 93 1.98 14.13 -16.38
CA ASN A 93 2.23 13.04 -17.32
C ASN A 93 1.68 11.72 -16.74
N HIS A 94 0.47 11.36 -17.13
CA HIS A 94 -0.17 10.12 -16.70
C HIS A 94 0.59 8.86 -17.12
N SER A 95 1.38 8.89 -18.20
CA SER A 95 2.14 7.71 -18.70
C SER A 95 3.31 7.31 -17.80
N VAL A 96 3.61 8.10 -16.77
CA VAL A 96 4.51 7.67 -15.70
C VAL A 96 3.85 6.55 -14.87
N PHE A 97 2.52 6.49 -14.81
CA PHE A 97 1.76 5.37 -14.27
C PHE A 97 1.29 4.47 -15.43
N ASP A 98 1.62 3.17 -15.32
CA ASP A 98 1.11 2.13 -16.22
C ASP A 98 -0.24 1.62 -15.70
#